data_AF-A0A653IEU5-F1
#
_entry.id   AF-A0A653IEU5-F1
#
_cell.length_a   1.000
_cell.length_b   1.000
_cell.length_c   1.000
_cell.angle_alpha   90.00
_cell.angle_beta   90.00
_cell.angle_gamma   90.00
#
_symmetry.space_group_name_H-M   'P 1'
#
loop_
_entity.id
_entity.type
_entity.pdbx_description
1 polymer ?
#
loop_
_entity_poly.entity_id
_entity_poly.type
_entity_poly.pdbx_seq_one_letter_code
_entity_poly.pdbx_strand_id
1 'polypeptide(L)'
;MEKQTKILIMQQEKKRNFLKRLVLVVVVALCLYGLVQTGADEWIVPLLVILVFIHGLLLFGKARRISALSSIKAARRLIRLRYTVEFCLVPILLPIALLARFPDYLSTPVSIVLLLALLLIAFLKQYLELRIMRTDPSHPTDDDLRKKTRMAN
;
A
#
# COMPACT_ATOMS: atom_id res chain seq x y z
N MET A 1 -8.27 -21.53 -14.61
CA MET A 1 -7.41 -21.55 -13.41
C MET A 1 -8.29 -21.63 -12.18
N GLU A 2 -8.09 -22.64 -11.35
CA GLU A 2 -8.87 -22.89 -10.14
C GLU A 2 -8.60 -21.82 -9.06
N LYS A 3 -9.63 -21.47 -8.27
CA LYS A 3 -9.55 -20.42 -7.24
C LYS A 3 -8.43 -20.70 -6.23
N GLN A 4 -8.20 -21.97 -5.88
CA GLN A 4 -7.14 -22.36 -4.95
C GLN A 4 -5.73 -22.06 -5.48
N THR A 5 -5.48 -22.27 -6.78
CA THR A 5 -4.20 -21.94 -7.42
C THR A 5 -3.95 -20.43 -7.39
N LYS A 6 -4.98 -19.62 -7.66
CA LYS A 6 -4.88 -18.14 -7.58
C LYS A 6 -4.54 -17.68 -6.15
N ILE A 7 -5.14 -18.30 -5.13
CA ILE A 7 -4.84 -18.03 -3.71
C ILE A 7 -3.37 -18.32 -3.39
N LEU A 8 -2.83 -19.47 -3.81
CA LEU A 8 -1.43 -19.82 -3.58
C LEU A 8 -0.46 -18.83 -4.22
N ILE A 9 -0.71 -18.46 -5.48
CA ILE A 9 0.09 -17.45 -6.19
C ILE A 9 0.07 -16.12 -5.43
N MET A 10 -1.12 -15.65 -5.01
CA MET A 10 -1.25 -14.41 -4.24
C MET A 10 -0.55 -14.48 -2.88
N GLN A 11 -0.58 -15.62 -2.18
CA GLN A 11 0.14 -15.80 -0.91
C GLN A 11 1.67 -15.77 -1.11
N GLN A 12 2.18 -16.46 -2.13
CA GLN A 12 3.61 -16.48 -2.42
C GLN A 12 4.11 -15.10 -2.83
N GLU A 13 3.34 -14.37 -3.64
CA GLU A 13 3.60 -12.97 -3.97
C GLU A 13 3.58 -12.08 -2.72
N LYS A 14 2.62 -12.28 -1.81
CA LYS A 14 2.51 -11.52 -0.56
C LYS A 14 3.73 -11.75 0.34
N LYS A 15 4.16 -13.00 0.53
CA LYS A 15 5.36 -13.34 1.30
C LYS A 15 6.63 -12.74 0.69
N ARG A 16 6.85 -12.91 -0.62
CA ARG A 16 8.04 -12.34 -1.30
C ARG A 16 8.09 -10.82 -1.20
N ASN A 17 6.95 -10.16 -1.34
CA ASN A 17 6.89 -8.71 -1.28
C ASN A 17 6.86 -8.16 0.15
N PHE A 18 6.47 -8.97 1.15
CA PHE A 18 6.50 -8.58 2.56
C PHE A 18 7.91 -8.21 2.99
N LEU A 19 8.91 -9.06 2.66
CA LEU A 19 10.31 -8.80 3.02
C LEU A 19 10.82 -7.49 2.37
N LYS A 20 10.52 -7.27 1.08
CA LYS A 20 10.88 -6.04 0.37
C LYS A 20 10.23 -4.80 0.98
N ARG A 21 8.96 -4.90 1.38
CA ARG A 21 8.22 -3.82 2.05
C ARG A 21 8.77 -3.54 3.45
N LEU A 22 9.15 -4.59 4.18
CA LEU A 22 9.73 -4.46 5.52
C LEU A 22 11.05 -3.71 5.46
N VAL A 23 11.97 -4.14 4.57
CA VAL A 23 13.24 -3.44 4.35
C VAL A 23 12.99 -1.98 3.96
N LEU A 24 12.06 -1.72 3.04
CA LEU A 24 11.73 -0.36 2.64
C LEU A 24 11.22 0.50 3.81
N VAL A 25 10.33 -0.03 4.65
CA VAL A 25 9.79 0.68 5.83
C VAL A 25 10.90 0.99 6.82
N VAL A 26 11.81 0.04 7.06
CA VAL A 26 12.97 0.26 7.95
C VAL A 26 13.86 1.37 7.41
N VAL A 27 14.18 1.35 6.12
CA VAL A 27 15.01 2.39 5.49
C VAL A 27 14.32 3.75 5.56
N VAL A 28 13.02 3.83 5.26
CA VAL A 28 12.25 5.08 5.38
C VAL A 28 12.25 5.59 6.82
N ALA A 29 12.05 4.72 7.82
CA ALA A 29 12.07 5.12 9.22
C ALA A 29 13.44 5.67 9.65
N LEU A 30 14.54 5.06 9.19
CA LEU A 30 15.89 5.56 9.43
C LEU A 30 16.13 6.92 8.76
N CYS A 31 15.66 7.11 7.52
CA CYS A 31 15.74 8.39 6.83
C CYS A 31 14.96 9.48 7.57
N LEU A 32 13.74 9.18 8.03
CA LEU A 32 12.93 10.12 8.81
C LEU A 32 13.58 10.45 10.16
N TYR A 33 14.13 9.45 10.86
CA TYR A 33 14.87 9.67 12.10
C TYR A 33 16.09 10.58 11.89
N GLY A 34 16.88 10.32 10.84
CA GLY A 34 17.99 11.18 10.44
C GLY A 34 17.53 12.61 10.14
N LEU A 35 16.43 12.77 9.39
CA LEU A 35 15.88 14.08 9.03
C LEU A 35 15.43 14.89 10.25
N VAL A 36 14.89 14.23 11.27
CA VAL A 36 14.49 14.86 12.54
C VAL A 36 15.73 15.26 13.35
N GLN A 37 16.75 14.40 13.42
CA GLN A 37 17.94 14.64 14.24
C GLN A 37 18.92 15.66 13.65
N THR A 38 19.19 15.59 12.33
CA THR A 38 20.25 16.38 11.69
C THR A 38 19.75 17.66 11.04
N GLY A 39 18.44 17.95 11.10
CA GLY A 39 17.96 19.26 10.72
C GLY A 39 17.85 19.51 9.21
N ALA A 40 17.70 18.46 8.40
CA ALA A 40 17.59 18.47 6.93
C ALA A 40 18.94 18.52 6.21
N ASP A 41 19.64 17.40 6.27
CA ASP A 41 20.71 17.10 5.32
C ASP A 41 20.12 17.02 3.90
N GLU A 42 20.65 17.80 2.97
CA GLU A 42 20.09 17.99 1.60
C GLU A 42 19.90 16.66 0.85
N TRP A 43 20.62 15.63 1.25
CA TRP A 43 20.59 14.29 0.68
C TRP A 43 19.41 13.42 1.12
N ILE A 44 18.79 13.70 2.27
CA ILE A 44 17.72 12.84 2.81
C ILE A 44 16.41 13.01 2.04
N VAL A 45 16.10 14.23 1.60
CA VAL A 45 14.87 14.50 0.82
C VAL A 45 14.88 13.80 -0.54
N PRO A 46 15.94 13.90 -1.37
CA PRO A 46 16.08 13.10 -2.59
C PRO A 46 16.00 11.60 -2.33
N LEU A 47 16.61 11.10 -1.26
CA LEU A 47 16.56 9.69 -0.89
C LEU A 47 15.13 9.22 -0.58
N LEU A 48 14.35 10.02 0.16
CA LEU A 48 12.93 9.73 0.42
C LEU A 48 12.11 9.70 -0.88
N VAL A 49 12.36 10.61 -1.81
CA VAL A 49 11.69 10.61 -3.13
C VAL A 49 12.02 9.34 -3.91
N ILE A 50 13.28 8.91 -3.91
CA ILE A 50 13.71 7.65 -4.54
C ILE A 50 13.02 6.45 -3.90
N LEU A 51 12.92 6.41 -2.57
CA LEU A 51 12.23 5.33 -1.84
C LEU A 51 10.74 5.26 -2.18
N VAL A 52 10.06 6.40 -2.34
CA VAL A 52 8.68 6.47 -2.82
C VAL A 52 8.58 5.91 -4.24
N PHE A 53 9.52 6.26 -5.13
CA PHE A 53 9.54 5.75 -6.49
C PHE A 53 9.74 4.22 -6.54
N ILE A 54 10.69 3.69 -5.76
CA ILE A 54 10.92 2.24 -5.61
C ILE A 54 9.64 1.56 -5.09
N HIS A 55 8.95 2.16 -4.12
CA HIS A 55 7.68 1.65 -3.63
C HIS A 55 6.62 1.56 -4.74
N GLY A 56 6.50 2.63 -5.54
CA GLY A 56 5.59 2.70 -6.68
C GLY A 56 5.86 1.61 -7.70
N LEU A 57 7.13 1.37 -8.06
CA LEU A 57 7.52 0.30 -8.97
C LEU A 57 7.17 -1.09 -8.43
N LEU A 58 7.40 -1.34 -7.13
CA LEU A 58 7.03 -2.59 -6.49
C LEU A 58 5.51 -2.83 -6.51
N LEU A 59 4.72 -1.79 -6.22
CA LEU A 59 3.26 -1.83 -6.28
C LEU A 59 2.76 -2.03 -7.71
N PHE A 60 3.35 -1.35 -8.70
CA PHE A 60 2.98 -1.50 -10.10
C PHE A 60 3.23 -2.92 -10.61
N GLY A 61 4.40 -3.49 -10.31
CA GLY A 61 4.72 -4.87 -10.66
C GLY A 61 3.76 -5.88 -10.01
N LYS A 62 3.40 -5.66 -8.75
CA LYS A 62 2.39 -6.47 -8.03
C LYS A 62 0.99 -6.32 -8.65
N ALA A 63 0.58 -5.10 -8.98
CA ALA A 63 -0.71 -4.81 -9.62
C ALA A 63 -0.84 -5.51 -10.97
N ARG A 64 0.22 -5.52 -11.78
CA ARG A 64 0.25 -6.21 -13.07
C ARG A 64 0.12 -7.72 -12.92
N ARG A 65 0.85 -8.34 -11.98
CA ARG A 65 0.81 -9.79 -11.74
C ARG A 65 -0.54 -10.25 -11.18
N ILE A 66 -1.09 -9.54 -10.21
CA ILE A 66 -2.37 -9.91 -9.59
C ILE A 66 -3.55 -9.63 -10.53
N SER A 67 -3.53 -8.53 -11.28
CA SER A 67 -4.58 -8.31 -12.29
C SER A 67 -4.56 -9.37 -13.39
N ALA A 68 -3.39 -9.91 -13.78
CA ALA A 68 -3.31 -10.99 -14.76
C ALA A 68 -4.02 -12.29 -14.32
N LEU A 69 -4.30 -12.48 -13.02
CA LEU A 69 -5.08 -13.62 -12.50
C LEU A 69 -6.58 -13.54 -12.81
N SER A 70 -7.07 -12.37 -13.24
CA SER A 70 -8.45 -12.16 -13.67
C SER A 70 -8.54 -12.15 -15.20
N SER A 71 -9.42 -13.00 -15.76
CA SER A 71 -9.74 -12.98 -17.19
C SER A 71 -10.56 -11.75 -17.58
N ILE A 72 -11.35 -11.20 -16.66
CA ILE A 72 -12.28 -10.10 -16.91
C ILE A 72 -11.53 -8.75 -16.97
N LYS A 73 -11.69 -8.00 -18.06
CA LYS A 73 -11.01 -6.71 -18.30
C LYS A 73 -11.43 -5.63 -17.27
N ALA A 74 -12.69 -5.61 -16.88
CA ALA A 74 -13.21 -4.68 -15.87
C ALA A 74 -12.59 -4.94 -14.49
N ALA A 75 -12.56 -6.19 -14.03
CA ALA A 75 -11.91 -6.57 -12.78
C ALA A 75 -10.40 -6.26 -12.79
N ARG A 76 -9.71 -6.46 -13.92
CA ARG A 76 -8.30 -6.06 -14.09
C ARG A 76 -8.06 -4.57 -13.84
N ARG A 77 -8.95 -3.70 -14.32
CA ARG A 77 -8.86 -2.25 -14.09
C ARG A 77 -9.08 -1.91 -12.61
N LEU A 78 -10.08 -2.52 -11.98
CA LEU A 78 -10.38 -2.31 -10.56
C LEU A 78 -9.24 -2.77 -9.65
N ILE A 79 -8.63 -3.93 -9.94
CA ILE A 79 -7.46 -4.43 -9.21
C ILE A 79 -6.31 -3.43 -9.31
N ARG A 80 -6.00 -2.93 -10.51
CA ARG A 80 -4.94 -1.92 -10.68
C ARG A 80 -5.25 -0.63 -9.91
N LEU A 81 -6.49 -0.16 -9.98
CA LEU A 81 -6.93 1.03 -9.23
C LEU A 81 -6.77 0.84 -7.72
N ARG A 82 -7.08 -0.35 -7.18
CA ARG A 82 -6.86 -0.69 -5.76
C ARG A 82 -5.39 -0.51 -5.37
N TYR A 83 -4.46 -0.94 -6.23
CA TYR A 83 -3.03 -0.76 -6.00
C TYR A 83 -2.55 0.69 -6.16
N THR A 84 -3.18 1.47 -7.05
CA THR A 84 -2.92 2.92 -7.14
C THR A 84 -3.35 3.64 -5.87
N VAL A 85 -4.54 3.31 -5.34
CA VAL A 85 -5.02 3.85 -4.06
C VAL A 85 -4.09 3.44 -2.90
N GLU A 86 -3.54 2.22 -2.93
CA GLU A 86 -2.51 1.79 -1.97
C GLU A 86 -1.22 2.61 -2.10
N PHE A 87 -0.79 2.94 -3.31
CA PHE A 87 0.38 3.80 -3.54
C PHE A 87 0.19 5.20 -2.99
N CYS A 88 -1.00 5.79 -3.17
CA CYS A 88 -1.34 7.13 -2.68
C CYS A 88 -1.26 7.28 -1.15
N LEU A 89 -1.26 6.18 -0.37
CA LEU A 89 -1.07 6.25 1.09
C LEU A 89 0.33 6.70 1.48
N VAL A 90 1.36 6.26 0.75
CA VAL A 90 2.76 6.52 1.09
C VAL A 90 3.10 8.02 1.08
N PRO A 91 2.74 8.80 0.05
CA PRO A 91 2.99 10.23 0.05
C PRO A 91 2.10 11.01 1.03
N ILE A 92 1.05 10.43 1.61
CA ILE A 92 0.26 11.07 2.69
C ILE A 92 0.98 10.95 4.04
N LEU A 93 1.75 9.88 4.26
CA LEU A 93 2.54 9.72 5.48
C LEU A 93 3.74 10.66 5.54
N LEU A 94 4.27 11.07 4.38
CA LEU A 94 5.40 11.97 4.27
C LEU A 94 5.13 13.38 4.87
N PRO A 95 4.02 14.08 4.54
CA PRO A 95 3.67 15.34 5.17
C PRO A 95 3.39 15.20 6.66
N ILE A 96 2.91 14.05 7.18
CA ILE A 96 2.79 13.82 8.63
C ILE A 96 4.16 13.92 9.29
N ALA A 97 5.16 13.24 8.72
CA ALA A 97 6.50 13.21 9.28
C ALA A 97 7.18 14.59 9.19
N LEU A 98 6.91 15.35 8.12
CA LEU A 98 7.36 16.73 7.98
C LEU A 98 6.65 17.68 8.95
N LEU A 99 5.34 17.54 9.14
CA LEU A 99 4.55 18.36 10.08
C LEU A 99 4.92 18.07 11.54
N ALA A 100 5.31 16.83 11.87
CA ALA A 100 5.82 16.49 13.21
C ALA A 100 7.08 17.27 13.60
N ARG A 101 7.83 17.80 12.63
CA ARG A 101 8.99 18.68 12.88
C ARG A 101 8.59 20.11 13.21
N PHE A 102 7.37 20.52 12.88
CA PHE A 102 6.83 21.85 13.16
C PHE A 102 5.60 21.68 14.07
N PRO A 103 5.78 21.45 15.38
CA PRO A 103 4.68 21.17 16.31
C PRO A 103 3.61 22.27 16.29
N ASP A 104 3.97 23.52 15.98
CA ASP A 104 3.04 24.65 15.85
C ASP A 104 2.07 24.50 14.66
N TYR A 105 2.41 23.70 13.65
CA TYR A 105 1.59 23.44 12.47
C TYR A 105 0.72 22.19 12.60
N LEU A 106 0.94 21.35 13.62
CA LEU A 106 0.09 20.22 14.00
C LEU A 106 -1.16 20.70 14.74
N SER A 107 -1.87 21.63 14.10
CA SER A 107 -3.14 22.13 14.59
C SER A 107 -4.21 21.06 14.47
N THR A 108 -5.21 21.10 15.36
CA THR A 108 -6.38 20.23 15.34
C THR A 108 -7.00 20.05 13.94
N PRO A 109 -7.18 21.10 13.10
CA PRO A 109 -7.71 20.92 11.74
C PRO A 109 -6.80 20.08 10.82
N VAL A 110 -5.48 20.20 10.93
CA VAL A 110 -4.53 19.41 10.11
C VAL A 110 -4.62 17.92 10.47
N SER A 111 -4.68 17.59 11.76
CA SER A 111 -4.85 16.21 12.21
C SER A 111 -6.20 15.62 11.76
N ILE A 112 -7.29 16.40 11.80
CA ILE A 112 -8.62 15.97 11.33
C ILE A 112 -8.61 15.69 9.84
N VAL A 113 -8.07 16.60 9.02
CA VAL A 113 -7.95 16.41 7.56
C VAL A 113 -7.19 15.13 7.24
N LEU A 114 -6.12 14.88 7.99
CA LEU A 114 -5.29 13.71 7.77
C LEU A 114 -5.99 12.40 8.17
N LEU A 115 -6.71 12.40 9.28
CA LEU A 115 -7.55 11.27 9.69
C LEU A 115 -8.64 10.99 8.64
N LEU A 116 -9.31 12.03 8.13
CA LEU A 116 -10.31 11.91 7.07
C LEU A 116 -9.71 11.33 5.79
N ALA A 117 -8.51 11.74 5.40
CA ALA A 117 -7.81 11.18 4.25
C ALA A 117 -7.52 9.68 4.43
N LEU A 118 -7.05 9.27 5.60
CA LEU A 118 -6.81 7.86 5.93
C LEU A 118 -8.10 7.03 5.89
N LEU A 119 -9.18 7.55 6.48
CA LEU A 119 -10.51 6.92 6.46
C LEU A 119 -11.06 6.79 5.04
N LEU A 120 -10.98 7.85 4.24
CA LEU A 120 -11.43 7.85 2.85
C LEU A 120 -10.71 6.77 2.04
N ILE A 121 -9.40 6.62 2.24
CA ILE A 121 -8.61 5.60 1.54
C ILE A 121 -8.97 4.19 2.01
N ALA A 122 -9.15 3.98 3.32
CA ALA A 122 -9.60 2.70 3.86
C ALA A 122 -10.96 2.30 3.25
N PHE A 123 -11.90 3.25 3.21
CA PHE A 123 -13.21 3.05 2.59
C PHE A 123 -13.10 2.76 1.10
N LEU A 124 -12.27 3.51 0.36
CA LEU A 124 -12.08 3.31 -1.08
C LEU A 124 -11.46 1.94 -1.38
N LYS A 125 -10.52 1.46 -0.56
CA LYS A 125 -9.97 0.10 -0.68
C LYS A 125 -11.05 -0.97 -0.51
N GLN A 126 -11.87 -0.84 0.53
CA GLN A 126 -12.95 -1.81 0.80
C GLN A 126 -14.02 -1.77 -0.30
N TYR A 127 -14.40 -0.58 -0.75
CA TYR A 127 -15.32 -0.40 -1.87
C TYR A 127 -14.78 -1.06 -3.15
N LEU A 128 -13.51 -0.85 -3.48
CA LEU A 128 -12.89 -1.46 -4.66
C LEU A 128 -12.82 -2.99 -4.53
N GLU A 129 -12.55 -3.53 -3.35
CA GLU A 129 -12.56 -4.97 -3.10
C GLU A 129 -13.95 -5.58 -3.31
N LEU A 130 -15.01 -4.95 -2.79
CA LEU A 130 -16.39 -5.36 -3.04
C LEU A 130 -16.75 -5.30 -4.53
N ARG A 131 -16.32 -4.25 -5.26
CA ARG A 131 -16.56 -4.12 -6.70
C ARG A 131 -15.81 -5.18 -7.50
N ILE A 132 -14.57 -5.52 -7.11
CA ILE A 132 -13.82 -6.63 -7.71
C ILE A 132 -14.56 -7.94 -7.49
N MET A 133 -15.03 -8.22 -6.27
CA MET A 133 -15.75 -9.46 -5.95
C MET A 133 -17.06 -9.60 -6.75
N ARG A 134 -17.81 -8.51 -6.93
CA ARG A 134 -19.02 -8.51 -7.78
C ARG A 134 -18.70 -8.72 -9.25
N THR A 135 -17.56 -8.23 -9.72
CA THR A 135 -17.17 -8.29 -11.15
C THR A 135 -16.49 -9.61 -11.51
N ASP A 136 -15.65 -10.16 -10.62
CA ASP A 136 -15.00 -11.46 -10.73
C ASP A 136 -15.10 -12.20 -9.39
N PRO A 137 -16.19 -12.96 -9.15
CA PRO A 137 -16.39 -13.75 -7.93
C PRO A 137 -15.33 -14.84 -7.73
N SER A 138 -14.63 -15.22 -8.81
CA SER A 138 -13.55 -16.20 -8.77
C SER A 138 -12.22 -15.60 -8.30
N HIS A 139 -12.13 -14.27 -8.22
CA HIS A 139 -10.93 -13.58 -7.75
C HIS A 139 -10.79 -13.75 -6.24
N PRO A 140 -9.60 -14.13 -5.73
CA PRO A 140 -9.38 -14.23 -4.30
C PRO A 140 -9.45 -12.86 -3.62
N THR A 141 -10.11 -12.80 -2.47
CA THR A 141 -10.14 -11.62 -1.60
C THR A 141 -9.08 -11.72 -0.49
N ASP A 142 -8.80 -10.62 0.21
CA ASP A 142 -7.91 -10.67 1.38
C ASP A 142 -8.46 -11.53 2.53
N ASP A 143 -9.79 -11.68 2.62
CA ASP A 143 -10.45 -12.56 3.58
C ASP A 143 -10.24 -14.05 3.24
N ASP A 144 -10.30 -14.41 1.96
CA ASP A 144 -9.97 -15.77 1.49
C ASP A 144 -8.52 -16.13 1.84
N LEU A 145 -7.61 -15.16 1.67
CA LEU A 145 -6.20 -15.30 2.05
C LEU A 145 -6.03 -15.50 3.56
N ARG A 146 -6.78 -14.75 4.38
CA ARG A 146 -6.73 -14.83 5.85
C ARG A 146 -7.32 -16.14 6.39
N LYS A 147 -8.43 -16.62 5.83
CA LYS A 147 -9.05 -17.89 6.20
C LYS A 147 -8.10 -19.07 5.95
N LYS A 148 -7.44 -19.11 4.79
CA LYS A 148 -6.49 -20.20 4.47
C LYS A 148 -5.28 -20.21 5.42
N THR A 149 -4.78 -19.06 5.85
CA THR A 149 -3.66 -19.00 6.82
C THR A 149 -4.05 -19.53 8.20
N ARG A 150 -5.33 -19.38 8.62
CA ARG A 150 -5.82 -19.91 9.91
C ARG A 150 -6.06 -21.41 9.91
N MET A 151 -6.30 -22.02 8.76
CA MET A 151 -6.48 -23.48 8.64
C MET A 151 -5.14 -24.23 8.49
N ALA A 152 -4.04 -23.50 8.29
CA ALA A 152 -2.70 -24.06 8.12
C ALA A 152 -1.84 -24.03 9.39
N ASN A 153 -2.38 -23.42 10.46
CA ASN A 153 -1.82 -23.38 11.81
C ASN A 153 -2.74 -24.17 12.74
#